data_AF-A0AAA9ZGY4-F1
#
_entry.id   AF-A0AAA9ZGY4-F1
#
_cell.length_a   1.000
_cell.length_b   1.000
_cell.length_c   1.000
_cell.angle_alpha   90.00
_cell.angle_beta   90.00
_cell.angle_gamma   90.00
#
_symmetry.space_group_name_H-M   'P 1'
#
loop_
_entity.id
_entity.type
_entity.pdbx_description
1 polymer ?
#
loop_
_entity_poly.entity_id
_entity_poly.type
_entity_poly.pdbx_seq_one_letter_code
_entity_poly.pdbx_strand_id
1 'polypeptide(L)'
;MSLDSSVTESVPAEKLALEKLTTFCQHLANTYRQIRTLTGPERSNVDKTLAKASRYELLRKLNPASSTCYSQQQTEQIQTECLHEINNRLIATSELINETSNSFNKLLRSYQDLQYTTQQLDWSKATTSSLITGTDKRKPLEYYLQQGFRIVYQLNTVISQIKLVLGAVDLHRIDSIQKLRDCLKISEELDLYLREFVTFTAFIVK
;
A
#
# COMPACT_ATOMS: atom_id res chain seq x y z
N MET A 1 44.65 23.21 -27.65
CA MET A 1 43.48 23.73 -26.91
C MET A 1 42.32 22.79 -27.19
N SER A 2 42.14 21.79 -26.33
CA SER A 2 41.03 20.85 -26.44
C SER A 2 39.83 21.49 -25.75
N LEU A 3 38.80 21.80 -26.53
CA LEU A 3 37.52 22.27 -26.01
C LEU A 3 36.84 21.10 -25.30
N ASP A 4 36.66 21.28 -23.99
CA ASP A 4 35.92 20.38 -23.10
C ASP A 4 34.44 20.33 -23.53
N SER A 5 34.10 19.36 -24.39
CA SER A 5 32.73 19.10 -24.84
C SER A 5 31.88 18.35 -23.80
N SER A 6 32.38 18.21 -22.57
CA SER A 6 31.84 17.29 -21.55
C SER A 6 30.85 17.95 -20.56
N VAL A 7 30.62 19.26 -20.69
CA VAL A 7 29.82 20.07 -19.75
C VAL A 7 28.33 20.16 -20.17
N THR A 8 27.99 19.87 -21.43
CA THR A 8 26.63 20.05 -21.96
C THR A 8 25.73 18.80 -21.85
N GLU A 9 26.27 17.60 -21.62
CA GLU A 9 25.49 16.36 -21.58
C GLU A 9 24.96 15.97 -20.19
N SER A 10 25.51 16.51 -19.09
CA SER A 10 25.11 16.13 -17.73
C SER A 10 23.82 16.81 -17.24
N VAL A 11 23.58 18.06 -17.65
CA VAL A 11 22.40 18.86 -17.23
C VAL A 11 21.07 18.23 -17.70
N PRO A 12 20.95 17.71 -18.93
CA PRO A 12 19.73 17.01 -19.38
C PRO A 12 19.44 15.71 -18.59
N ALA A 13 20.48 14.93 -18.26
CA ALA A 13 20.33 13.66 -17.58
C ALA A 13 19.95 13.83 -16.10
N GLU A 14 20.56 14.80 -15.39
CA GLU A 14 20.18 15.13 -14.02
C GLU A 14 18.75 15.67 -13.92
N LYS A 15 18.33 16.50 -14.89
CA LYS A 15 16.96 16.98 -14.96
C LYS A 15 15.96 15.83 -15.13
N LEU A 16 16.25 14.89 -16.04
CA LEU A 16 15.41 13.71 -16.23
C LEU A 16 15.36 12.85 -14.96
N ALA A 17 16.48 12.64 -14.28
CA ALA A 17 16.52 11.89 -13.02
C ALA A 17 15.69 12.58 -11.92
N LEU A 18 15.70 13.91 -11.84
CA LEU A 18 14.88 14.68 -10.92
C LEU A 18 13.37 14.54 -11.24
N GLU A 19 12.99 14.57 -12.51
CA GLU A 19 11.60 14.36 -12.94
C GLU A 19 11.10 12.95 -12.58
N LYS A 20 11.94 11.93 -12.79
CA LYS A 20 11.65 10.55 -12.39
C LYS A 20 11.56 10.39 -10.87
N LEU A 21 12.45 11.05 -10.12
CA LEU A 21 12.42 11.05 -8.66
C LEU A 21 11.12 11.69 -8.15
N THR A 22 10.73 12.82 -8.72
CA THR A 22 9.47 13.51 -8.41
C THR A 22 8.27 12.60 -8.63
N THR A 23 8.22 11.91 -9.78
CA THR A 23 7.14 10.98 -10.12
C THR A 23 7.08 9.80 -9.15
N PHE A 24 8.24 9.19 -8.84
CA PHE A 24 8.34 8.12 -7.85
C PHE A 24 7.81 8.57 -6.48
N CYS A 25 8.22 9.75 -6.02
CA CYS A 25 7.77 10.33 -4.77
C CYS A 25 6.25 10.58 -4.72
N GLN A 26 5.66 11.09 -5.80
CA GLN A 26 4.22 11.29 -5.91
C GLN A 26 3.44 9.98 -5.87
N HIS A 27 3.89 8.96 -6.62
CA HIS A 27 3.28 7.63 -6.58
C HIS A 27 3.40 6.99 -5.20
N LEU A 28 4.52 7.20 -4.51
CA LEU A 28 4.73 6.67 -3.16
C LEU A 28 3.76 7.31 -2.18
N ALA A 29 3.64 8.64 -2.18
CA ALA A 29 2.72 9.36 -1.32
C ALA A 29 1.26 8.92 -1.54
N ASN A 30 0.86 8.72 -2.81
CA ASN A 30 -0.47 8.22 -3.13
C ASN A 30 -0.69 6.78 -2.64
N THR A 31 0.27 5.90 -2.90
CA THR A 31 0.21 4.48 -2.46
C THR A 31 0.15 4.39 -0.94
N TYR A 32 0.95 5.19 -0.24
CA TYR A 32 0.93 5.26 1.21
C TYR A 32 -0.43 5.71 1.75
N ARG A 33 -1.07 6.72 1.12
CA ARG A 33 -2.43 7.14 1.49
C ARG A 33 -3.44 6.00 1.38
N GLN A 34 -3.40 5.23 0.29
CA GLN A 34 -4.29 4.08 0.12
C GLN A 34 -4.03 2.96 1.13
N ILE A 35 -2.77 2.68 1.46
CA ILE A 35 -2.43 1.73 2.52
C ILE A 35 -2.97 2.19 3.88
N ARG A 36 -2.93 3.50 4.18
CA ARG A 36 -3.55 4.05 5.39
C ARG A 36 -5.08 3.88 5.38
N THR A 37 -5.72 4.02 4.22
CA THR A 37 -7.15 3.71 4.07
C THR A 37 -7.44 2.24 4.37
N LEU A 38 -6.61 1.31 3.87
CA LEU A 38 -6.75 -0.13 4.15
C LEU A 38 -6.52 -0.49 5.62
N THR A 39 -5.50 0.10 6.25
CA THR A 39 -5.09 -0.27 7.61
C THR A 39 -5.87 0.45 8.72
N GLY A 40 -6.58 1.52 8.38
CA GLY A 40 -7.44 2.28 9.30
C GLY A 40 -8.93 2.10 9.00
N PRO A 41 -9.53 2.97 8.16
CA PRO A 41 -10.96 2.92 7.83
C PRO A 41 -11.45 1.53 7.39
N GLU A 42 -10.73 0.87 6.49
CA GLU A 42 -11.15 -0.42 5.97
C GLU A 42 -11.09 -1.51 7.04
N ARG A 43 -10.01 -1.55 7.82
CA ARG A 43 -9.89 -2.46 8.96
C ARG A 43 -11.07 -2.33 9.92
N SER A 44 -11.52 -1.11 10.21
CA SER A 44 -12.71 -0.87 11.05
C SER A 44 -13.99 -1.39 10.40
N ASN A 45 -14.12 -1.32 9.07
CA ASN A 45 -15.25 -1.94 8.38
C ASN A 45 -15.19 -3.46 8.44
N VAL A 46 -14.00 -4.06 8.33
CA VAL A 46 -13.82 -5.51 8.51
C VAL A 46 -14.10 -5.94 9.95
N ASP A 47 -13.82 -5.11 10.97
CA ASP A 47 -14.25 -5.37 12.36
C ASP A 47 -15.79 -5.49 12.47
N LYS A 48 -16.54 -4.65 11.73
CA LYS A 48 -18.01 -4.76 11.67
C LYS A 48 -18.45 -6.03 10.95
N THR A 49 -17.76 -6.42 9.88
CA THR A 49 -17.99 -7.69 9.18
C THR A 49 -17.77 -8.87 10.10
N LEU A 50 -16.71 -8.83 10.91
CA LEU A 50 -16.40 -9.85 11.90
C LEU A 50 -17.53 -9.97 12.93
N ALA A 51 -18.06 -8.86 13.45
CA ALA A 51 -19.20 -8.88 14.36
C ALA A 51 -20.45 -9.53 13.72
N LYS A 52 -20.71 -9.27 12.43
CA LYS A 52 -21.79 -9.93 11.69
C LYS A 52 -21.51 -11.43 11.49
N ALA A 53 -20.26 -11.81 11.22
CA ALA A 53 -19.85 -13.21 11.12
C ALA A 53 -20.02 -13.96 12.45
N SER A 54 -19.68 -13.32 13.58
CA SER A 54 -19.97 -13.86 14.92
C SER A 54 -21.46 -14.10 15.14
N ARG A 55 -22.31 -13.12 14.75
CA ARG A 55 -23.76 -13.26 14.85
C ARG A 55 -24.26 -14.44 13.99
N TYR A 56 -23.79 -14.53 12.74
CA TYR A 56 -24.13 -15.64 11.85
C TYR A 56 -23.75 -17.00 12.47
N GLU A 57 -22.53 -17.12 13.00
CA GLU A 57 -22.07 -18.38 13.60
C GLU A 57 -22.85 -18.76 14.86
N LEU A 58 -23.20 -17.78 15.70
CA LEU A 58 -24.07 -18.00 16.86
C LEU A 58 -25.45 -18.52 16.41
N LEU A 59 -26.07 -17.86 15.43
CA LEU A 59 -27.36 -18.28 14.88
C LEU A 59 -27.30 -19.67 14.25
N ARG A 60 -26.18 -20.05 13.63
CA ARG A 60 -25.98 -21.39 13.05
C ARG A 60 -25.88 -22.48 14.12
N LYS A 61 -25.34 -22.15 15.29
CA LYS A 61 -25.18 -23.09 16.43
C LYS A 61 -26.41 -23.15 17.33
N LEU A 62 -27.37 -22.23 17.18
CA LEU A 62 -28.63 -22.30 17.92
C LEU A 62 -29.38 -23.57 17.53
N ASN A 63 -29.77 -24.33 18.54
CA ASN A 63 -30.64 -25.49 18.34
C ASN A 63 -32.09 -24.98 18.23
N PRO A 64 -32.78 -25.17 17.09
CA PRO A 64 -34.12 -24.63 16.86
C PRO A 64 -35.14 -25.13 17.90
N ALA A 65 -34.90 -26.31 18.48
CA ALA A 65 -35.76 -26.92 19.50
C ALA A 65 -35.66 -26.28 20.89
N SER A 66 -34.59 -25.53 21.18
CA SER A 66 -34.35 -24.92 22.51
C SER A 66 -34.39 -23.39 22.51
N SER A 67 -34.62 -22.77 21.35
CA SER A 67 -34.60 -21.31 21.16
C SER A 67 -36.03 -20.75 21.13
N THR A 68 -36.44 -20.05 22.19
CA THR A 68 -37.77 -19.41 22.30
C THR A 68 -37.85 -18.01 21.68
N CYS A 69 -36.73 -17.43 21.21
CA CYS A 69 -36.66 -16.02 20.81
C CYS A 69 -36.98 -15.75 19.33
N TYR A 70 -36.74 -16.69 18.43
CA TYR A 70 -36.98 -16.54 16.99
C TYR A 70 -37.58 -17.81 16.40
N SER A 71 -38.47 -17.67 15.41
CA SER A 71 -38.89 -18.80 14.59
C SER A 71 -37.75 -19.28 13.70
N GLN A 72 -37.84 -20.50 13.19
CA GLN A 72 -36.85 -21.05 12.25
C GLN A 72 -36.74 -20.17 10.99
N GLN A 73 -37.88 -19.74 10.44
CA GLN A 73 -37.93 -18.87 9.27
C GLN A 73 -37.28 -17.50 9.52
N GLN A 74 -37.47 -16.91 10.70
CA GLN A 74 -36.80 -15.67 11.09
C GLN A 74 -35.28 -15.87 11.21
N THR A 75 -34.85 -17.01 11.75
CA THR A 75 -33.42 -17.34 11.88
C THR A 75 -32.75 -17.47 10.52
N GLU A 76 -33.38 -18.18 9.59
CA GLU A 76 -32.89 -18.35 8.21
C GLU A 76 -32.82 -17.00 7.47
N GLN A 77 -33.81 -16.14 7.66
CA GLN A 77 -33.81 -14.79 7.09
C GLN A 77 -32.62 -13.96 7.61
N ILE A 78 -32.41 -13.93 8.93
CA ILE A 78 -31.30 -13.18 9.55
C ILE A 78 -29.94 -13.74 9.12
N GLN A 79 -29.80 -15.07 9.01
CA GLN A 79 -28.58 -15.69 8.53
C GLN A 79 -28.26 -15.29 7.09
N THR A 80 -29.27 -15.28 6.23
CA THR A 80 -29.15 -14.86 4.82
C THR A 80 -28.74 -13.39 4.71
N GLU A 81 -29.38 -12.52 5.50
CA GLU A 81 -29.03 -11.09 5.56
C GLU A 81 -27.57 -10.89 6.02
N CYS A 82 -27.13 -11.60 7.07
CA CYS A 82 -25.75 -11.52 7.54
C CYS A 82 -24.76 -11.94 6.44
N LEU A 83 -25.00 -13.07 5.76
CA LEU A 83 -24.12 -13.52 4.67
C LEU A 83 -24.09 -12.52 3.51
N HIS A 84 -25.24 -11.95 3.15
CA HIS A 84 -25.30 -10.97 2.07
C HIS A 84 -24.51 -9.71 2.40
N GLU A 85 -24.65 -9.17 3.62
CA GLU A 85 -23.89 -8.00 4.06
C GLU A 85 -22.39 -8.27 4.17
N ILE A 86 -22.00 -9.44 4.69
CA ILE A 86 -20.59 -9.86 4.74
C ILE A 86 -20.02 -9.91 3.32
N ASN A 87 -20.73 -10.55 2.39
CA ASN A 87 -20.29 -10.67 1.00
C ASN A 87 -20.14 -9.30 0.33
N ASN A 88 -21.14 -8.42 0.46
CA ASN A 88 -21.08 -7.07 -0.10
C ASN A 88 -19.89 -6.28 0.46
N ARG A 89 -19.60 -6.41 1.75
CA ARG A 89 -18.44 -5.75 2.35
C ARG A 89 -17.12 -6.31 1.82
N LEU A 90 -16.99 -7.63 1.71
CA LEU A 90 -15.76 -8.24 1.17
C LEU A 90 -15.52 -7.88 -0.31
N ILE A 91 -16.57 -7.70 -1.11
CA ILE A 91 -16.46 -7.19 -2.48
C ILE A 91 -15.86 -5.78 -2.46
N ALA A 92 -16.40 -4.87 -1.64
CA ALA A 92 -15.85 -3.52 -1.51
C ALA A 92 -14.40 -3.51 -0.98
N THR A 93 -14.08 -4.39 -0.03
CA THR A 93 -12.70 -4.57 0.46
C THR A 93 -11.77 -5.05 -0.67
N SER A 94 -12.25 -5.98 -1.51
CA SER A 94 -11.51 -6.50 -2.67
C SER A 94 -11.21 -5.41 -3.70
N GLU A 95 -12.18 -4.55 -4.00
CA GLU A 95 -12.01 -3.40 -4.89
C GLU A 95 -10.90 -2.46 -4.37
N LEU A 96 -10.94 -2.09 -3.09
CA LEU A 96 -9.92 -1.24 -2.47
C LEU A 96 -8.52 -1.89 -2.48
N ILE A 97 -8.44 -3.19 -2.25
CA ILE A 97 -7.17 -3.94 -2.33
C ILE A 97 -6.64 -3.93 -3.77
N ASN A 98 -7.51 -4.11 -4.76
CA ASN A 98 -7.13 -4.05 -6.17
C ASN A 98 -6.66 -2.65 -6.58
N GLU A 99 -7.34 -1.59 -6.15
CA GLU A 99 -6.90 -0.21 -6.37
C GLU A 99 -5.53 0.06 -5.76
N THR A 100 -5.30 -0.41 -4.52
CA THR A 100 -4.02 -0.27 -3.83
C THR A 100 -2.92 -1.04 -4.56
N SER A 101 -3.22 -2.26 -5.02
CA SER A 101 -2.31 -3.07 -5.82
C SER A 101 -1.95 -2.38 -7.14
N ASN A 102 -2.90 -1.72 -7.79
CA ASN A 102 -2.68 -0.98 -9.03
C ASN A 102 -1.79 0.24 -8.82
N SER A 103 -2.00 1.01 -7.74
CA SER A 103 -1.10 2.11 -7.37
C SER A 103 0.30 1.63 -7.03
N PHE A 104 0.43 0.50 -6.33
CA PHE A 104 1.73 -0.10 -6.06
C PHE A 104 2.45 -0.51 -7.36
N ASN A 105 1.75 -1.06 -8.33
CA ASN A 105 2.36 -1.37 -9.64
C ASN A 105 2.88 -0.11 -10.34
N LYS A 106 2.18 1.03 -10.22
CA LYS A 106 2.66 2.33 -10.73
C LYS A 106 3.90 2.80 -9.97
N LEU A 107 3.91 2.67 -8.64
CA LEU A 107 5.06 2.97 -7.78
C LEU A 107 6.29 2.15 -8.18
N LEU A 108 6.14 0.83 -8.31
CA LEU A 108 7.19 -0.10 -8.72
C LEU A 108 7.79 0.31 -10.07
N ARG A 109 6.94 0.58 -11.08
CA ARG A 109 7.39 1.04 -12.39
C ARG A 109 8.14 2.37 -12.31
N SER A 110 7.64 3.34 -11.55
CA SER A 110 8.34 4.63 -11.38
C SER A 110 9.68 4.49 -10.65
N TYR A 111 9.81 3.52 -9.74
CA TYR A 111 11.09 3.20 -9.11
C TYR A 111 12.08 2.60 -10.11
N GLN A 112 11.62 1.66 -10.94
CA GLN A 112 12.44 1.05 -12.01
C GLN A 112 12.91 2.10 -13.03
N ASP A 113 12.02 3.01 -13.43
CA ASP A 113 12.37 4.15 -14.29
C ASP A 113 13.44 5.03 -13.66
N LEU A 114 13.27 5.39 -12.37
CA LEU A 114 14.25 6.17 -11.62
C LEU A 114 15.60 5.45 -11.57
N GLN A 115 15.61 4.16 -11.24
CA GLN A 115 16.82 3.36 -11.19
C GLN A 115 17.53 3.31 -12.55
N TYR A 116 16.79 3.10 -13.64
CA TYR A 116 17.34 3.07 -14.98
C TYR A 116 17.97 4.42 -15.38
N THR A 117 17.26 5.53 -15.16
CA THR A 117 17.78 6.87 -15.48
C THR A 117 19.01 7.21 -14.63
N THR A 118 19.03 6.81 -13.36
CA THR A 118 20.16 7.11 -12.46
C THR A 118 21.42 6.30 -12.75
N GLN A 119 21.30 5.14 -13.40
CA GLN A 119 22.45 4.38 -13.92
C GLN A 119 23.16 5.09 -15.09
N GLN A 120 22.46 5.98 -15.80
CA GLN A 120 23.02 6.76 -16.90
C GLN A 120 23.72 8.05 -16.43
N LEU A 121 23.62 8.39 -15.14
CA LEU A 121 24.30 9.56 -14.58
C LEU A 121 25.79 9.27 -14.40
N ASP A 122 26.61 10.29 -14.67
CA ASP A 122 28.03 10.26 -14.31
C ASP A 122 28.20 10.66 -12.84
N TRP A 123 28.26 9.65 -11.97
CA TRP A 123 28.43 9.82 -10.52
C TRP A 123 29.77 10.47 -10.14
N SER A 124 30.76 10.47 -11.04
CA SER A 124 32.07 11.09 -10.78
C SER A 124 32.07 12.61 -10.96
N LYS A 125 31.06 13.16 -11.66
CA LYS A 125 30.90 14.60 -11.92
C LYS A 125 29.97 15.30 -10.94
N ALA A 126 29.72 14.70 -9.78
CA ALA A 126 28.82 15.24 -8.77
C ALA A 126 29.34 16.59 -8.24
N THR A 127 28.59 17.67 -8.46
CA THR A 127 28.86 18.99 -7.88
C THR A 127 28.09 19.15 -6.57
N THR A 128 28.52 20.06 -5.70
CA THR A 128 27.93 20.29 -4.36
C THR A 128 26.43 20.64 -4.37
N SER A 129 25.88 21.05 -5.52
CA SER A 129 24.46 21.39 -5.72
C SER A 129 23.71 20.39 -6.61
N SER A 130 24.34 19.29 -7.02
CA SER A 130 23.72 18.34 -7.94
C SER A 130 22.65 17.50 -7.27
N LEU A 131 21.86 16.80 -8.10
CA LEU A 131 20.93 15.77 -7.59
C LEU A 131 21.66 14.68 -6.80
N ILE A 132 22.88 14.36 -7.21
CA ILE A 132 23.70 13.26 -6.69
C ILE A 132 24.10 13.52 -5.24
N THR A 133 24.68 14.68 -4.94
CA THR A 133 25.13 15.04 -3.57
C THR A 133 23.98 15.46 -2.66
N GLY A 134 22.86 15.94 -3.24
CA GLY A 134 21.79 16.55 -2.48
C GLY A 134 22.11 17.98 -2.04
N THR A 135 21.26 18.54 -1.18
CA THR A 135 21.37 19.88 -0.61
C THR A 135 20.94 19.86 0.86
N ASP A 136 21.08 20.97 1.58
CA ASP A 136 20.61 21.07 2.98
C ASP A 136 19.12 20.72 3.17
N LYS A 137 18.33 20.85 2.10
CA LYS A 137 16.88 20.59 2.11
C LYS A 137 16.50 19.25 1.47
N ARG A 138 17.41 18.60 0.73
CA ARG A 138 17.14 17.40 -0.05
C ARG A 138 18.24 16.36 0.17
N LYS A 139 17.85 15.14 0.54
CA LYS A 139 18.80 14.03 0.69
C LYS A 139 19.53 13.73 -0.63
N PRO A 140 20.70 13.09 -0.59
CA PRO A 140 21.38 12.65 -1.81
C PRO A 140 20.54 11.64 -2.58
N LEU A 141 20.75 11.54 -3.90
CA LEU A 141 20.03 10.60 -4.76
C LEU A 141 20.16 9.15 -4.30
N GLU A 142 21.34 8.76 -3.80
CA GLU A 142 21.61 7.43 -3.27
C GLU A 142 20.65 7.04 -2.14
N TYR A 143 20.29 7.99 -1.26
CA TYR A 143 19.33 7.75 -0.19
C TYR A 143 17.96 7.35 -0.76
N TYR A 144 17.49 8.05 -1.80
CA TYR A 144 16.20 7.75 -2.42
C TYR A 144 16.20 6.41 -3.15
N LEU A 145 17.32 6.02 -3.76
CA LEU A 145 17.46 4.70 -4.39
C LEU A 145 17.45 3.57 -3.36
N GLN A 146 18.29 3.67 -2.33
CA GLN A 146 18.42 2.63 -1.30
C GLN A 146 17.13 2.47 -0.48
N GLN A 147 16.60 3.58 0.04
CA GLN A 147 15.38 3.53 0.85
C GLN A 147 14.14 3.29 -0.02
N GLY A 148 14.11 3.83 -1.23
CA GLY A 148 13.04 3.56 -2.20
C GLY A 148 12.95 2.07 -2.53
N PHE A 149 14.08 1.39 -2.75
CA PHE A 149 14.10 -0.06 -2.94
C PHE A 149 13.50 -0.81 -1.74
N ARG A 150 13.95 -0.50 -0.52
CA ARG A 150 13.47 -1.15 0.71
C ARG A 150 11.96 -0.96 0.88
N ILE A 151 11.48 0.26 0.68
CA ILE A 151 10.05 0.59 0.75
C ILE A 151 9.27 -0.21 -0.29
N VAL A 152 9.67 -0.20 -1.55
CA VAL A 152 8.98 -0.93 -2.63
C VAL A 152 8.95 -2.43 -2.34
N TYR A 153 10.06 -3.00 -1.84
CA TYR A 153 10.13 -4.40 -1.46
C TYR A 153 9.18 -4.74 -0.30
N GLN A 154 9.22 -3.98 0.79
CA GLN A 154 8.35 -4.20 1.95
C GLN A 154 6.86 -4.02 1.60
N LEU A 155 6.53 -3.01 0.80
CA LEU A 155 5.18 -2.79 0.31
C LEU A 155 4.67 -3.94 -0.58
N ASN A 156 5.55 -4.51 -1.42
CA ASN A 156 5.21 -5.69 -2.20
C ASN A 156 4.77 -6.84 -1.27
N THR A 157 5.56 -7.14 -0.24
CA THR A 157 5.25 -8.21 0.72
C THR A 157 3.90 -7.98 1.40
N VAL A 158 3.64 -6.75 1.88
CA VAL A 158 2.36 -6.39 2.53
C VAL A 158 1.19 -6.60 1.57
N ILE A 159 1.28 -6.07 0.35
CA ILE A 159 0.17 -6.13 -0.61
C ILE A 159 -0.05 -7.57 -1.08
N SER A 160 1.00 -8.33 -1.35
CA SER A 160 0.91 -9.74 -1.70
C SER A 160 0.26 -10.56 -0.58
N GLN A 161 0.64 -10.32 0.67
CA GLN A 161 0.05 -11.01 1.81
C GLN A 161 -1.44 -10.69 1.96
N ILE A 162 -1.83 -9.42 1.86
CA ILE A 162 -3.24 -9.00 1.92
C ILE A 162 -4.06 -9.66 0.82
N LYS A 163 -3.56 -9.67 -0.42
CA LYS A 163 -4.24 -10.33 -1.56
C LYS A 163 -4.38 -11.83 -1.36
N LEU A 164 -3.34 -12.49 -0.87
CA LEU A 164 -3.36 -13.92 -0.59
C LEU A 164 -4.39 -14.26 0.49
N VAL A 165 -4.42 -13.49 1.59
CA VAL A 165 -5.37 -13.71 2.68
C VAL A 165 -6.79 -13.45 2.20
N LEU A 166 -7.03 -12.37 1.46
CA LEU A 166 -8.34 -12.07 0.86
C LEU A 166 -8.84 -13.21 -0.03
N GLY A 167 -7.98 -13.73 -0.92
CA GLY A 167 -8.32 -14.85 -1.82
C GLY A 167 -8.65 -16.15 -1.10
N ALA A 168 -8.25 -16.28 0.17
CA ALA A 168 -8.53 -17.44 1.02
C ALA A 168 -9.70 -17.22 1.99
N VAL A 169 -10.43 -16.10 1.89
CA VAL A 169 -11.56 -15.81 2.80
C VAL A 169 -12.75 -16.70 2.45
N ASP A 170 -13.19 -17.48 3.44
CA ASP A 170 -14.48 -18.16 3.42
C ASP A 170 -15.49 -17.36 4.25
N LEU A 171 -16.59 -16.98 3.61
CA LEU A 171 -17.70 -16.21 4.19
C LEU A 171 -18.39 -16.93 5.36
N HIS A 172 -18.36 -18.26 5.38
CA HIS A 172 -19.04 -19.08 6.38
C HIS A 172 -18.18 -19.34 7.63
N ARG A 173 -16.91 -18.90 7.60
CA ARG A 173 -15.94 -19.14 8.66
C ARG A 173 -15.46 -17.81 9.21
N ILE A 174 -15.78 -17.57 10.48
CA ILE A 174 -15.33 -16.37 11.20
C ILE A 174 -13.80 -16.24 11.18
N ASP A 175 -13.08 -17.36 11.33
CA ASP A 175 -11.63 -17.38 11.41
C ASP A 175 -10.95 -16.84 10.15
N SER A 176 -11.54 -17.04 8.96
CA SER A 176 -11.00 -16.47 7.72
C SER A 176 -11.16 -14.96 7.68
N ILE A 177 -12.28 -14.42 8.16
CA ILE A 177 -12.53 -12.98 8.23
C ILE A 177 -11.62 -12.34 9.28
N GLN A 178 -11.40 -13.02 10.42
CA GLN A 178 -10.43 -12.62 11.44
C GLN A 178 -9.00 -12.54 10.86
N LYS A 179 -8.57 -13.55 10.09
CA LYS A 179 -7.26 -13.52 9.42
C LYS A 179 -7.12 -12.34 8.46
N LEU A 180 -8.15 -12.02 7.67
CA LEU A 180 -8.15 -10.83 6.82
C LEU A 180 -7.98 -9.57 7.65
N ARG A 181 -8.77 -9.41 8.70
CA ARG A 181 -8.70 -8.27 9.63
C ARG A 181 -7.31 -8.09 10.22
N ASP A 182 -6.69 -9.17 10.67
CA ASP A 182 -5.37 -9.13 11.29
C ASP A 182 -4.24 -8.90 10.27
N CYS A 183 -4.49 -9.15 8.98
CA CYS A 183 -3.59 -8.85 7.89
C CYS A 183 -3.66 -7.37 7.44
N LEU A 184 -4.77 -6.66 7.72
CA LEU A 184 -4.94 -5.23 7.41
C LEU A 184 -4.21 -4.34 8.41
N LYS A 185 -2.92 -4.60 8.63
CA LYS A 185 -2.02 -3.79 9.46
C LYS A 185 -0.64 -3.75 8.82
N ILE A 186 0.08 -2.66 9.04
CA ILE A 186 1.51 -2.55 8.72
C ILE A 186 2.31 -2.49 10.02
N SER A 187 3.58 -2.87 9.97
CA SER A 187 4.46 -2.69 11.13
C SER A 187 4.64 -1.20 11.43
N GLU A 188 4.75 -0.85 12.70
CA GLU A 188 4.97 0.54 13.12
C GLU A 188 6.27 1.11 12.54
N GLU A 189 7.29 0.26 12.42
CA GLU A 189 8.57 0.59 11.78
C GLU A 189 8.38 0.97 10.30
N LEU A 190 7.64 0.17 9.51
CA LEU A 190 7.36 0.49 8.11
C LEU A 190 6.54 1.77 7.99
N ASP A 191 5.56 1.96 8.85
CA ASP A 191 4.74 3.18 8.86
C ASP A 191 5.57 4.43 9.19
N LEU A 192 6.45 4.35 10.18
CA LEU A 192 7.38 5.42 10.53
C LEU A 192 8.29 5.76 9.35
N TYR A 193 8.92 4.75 8.72
CA TYR A 193 9.77 4.96 7.56
C TYR A 193 9.03 5.59 6.37
N LEU A 194 7.80 5.16 6.11
CA LEU A 194 6.97 5.74 5.05
C LEU A 194 6.63 7.21 5.35
N ARG A 195 6.28 7.55 6.59
CA ARG A 195 6.01 8.95 6.99
C ARG A 195 7.24 9.84 6.85
N GLU A 196 8.38 9.38 7.34
CA GLU A 196 9.63 10.12 7.25
C GLU A 196 10.01 10.34 5.78
N PHE A 197 9.99 9.27 4.98
CA PHE A 197 10.33 9.34 3.56
C PHE A 197 9.41 10.28 2.80
N VAL A 198 8.08 10.17 2.98
CA VAL A 198 7.09 11.06 2.36
C VAL A 198 7.32 12.52 2.80
N THR A 199 7.72 12.77 4.05
CA THR A 199 8.03 14.12 4.52
C THR A 199 9.22 14.72 3.75
N PHE A 200 10.27 13.94 3.48
CA PHE A 200 11.40 14.38 2.67
C PHE A 200 11.03 14.61 1.19
N THR A 201 9.99 13.92 0.69
CA THR A 201 9.53 14.14 -0.69
C THR A 201 8.86 15.50 -0.90
N ALA A 202 8.32 16.12 0.15
CA ALA A 202 7.68 17.44 0.06
C ALA A 202 8.63 18.57 -0.37
N PHE A 203 9.95 18.35 -0.22
CA PHE A 203 11.00 19.28 -0.64
C PHE A 203 11.49 19.03 -2.08
N ILE A 204 11.02 17.98 -2.74
CA ILE A 204 11.35 17.65 -4.14
C ILE A 204 10.25 18.14 -5.09
N VAL A 205 8.98 18.16 -4.65
CA VAL A 205 7.81 18.47 -5.48
C VAL A 205 7.49 19.99 -5.53
N LYS A 206 8.28 20.84 -4.85
CA LYS A 206 8.16 22.30 -4.86
C LYS A 206 9.21 22.93 -5.76
#